data_AF-A0AAN6YEU2-F1
#
_entry.id   AF-A0AAN6YEU2-F1
#
_cell.length_a   1.000
_cell.length_b   1.000
_cell.length_c   1.000
_cell.angle_alpha   90.00
_cell.angle_beta   90.00
_cell.angle_gamma   90.00
#
_symmetry.space_group_name_H-M   'P 1'
#
loop_
_entity.id
_entity.type
_entity.pdbx_description
1 polymer ?
#
loop_
_entity_poly.entity_id
_entity_poly.type
_entity_poly.pdbx_seq_one_letter_code
_entity_poly.pdbx_strand_id
1 'polypeptide(L)'
;LEDPEALIDTEKEPVAPGPQPSTPPDEFDDEGLVSFYTPRKGRDILDQLEEAQRQQRVVARKAAKALDQALTENAALCTQVAQLSRDLKAFEPHTRKKVKESPNDVFPRIEDIIAAKNASQEPPKKRRATRANVDATVVQQAEQELIHGLEVIREAEEG
;
A
#
# COMPACT_ATOMS: atom_id res chain seq x y z
N LEU A 1 1.28 49.58 -27.51
CA LEU A 1 0.05 49.38 -26.71
C LEU A 1 -0.90 48.62 -27.62
N GLU A 2 -0.86 47.28 -27.69
CA GLU A 2 -1.24 46.34 -26.61
C GLU A 2 -2.69 46.65 -26.18
N ASP A 3 -3.67 45.79 -26.43
CA ASP A 3 -3.74 44.44 -25.83
C ASP A 3 -4.09 43.29 -26.80
N PRO A 4 -3.31 42.19 -26.76
CA PRO A 4 -3.68 40.87 -27.24
C PRO A 4 -4.09 39.97 -26.06
N GLU A 5 -5.33 39.47 -25.99
CA GLU A 5 -5.69 38.25 -25.22
C GLU A 5 -7.19 37.96 -25.34
N ALA A 6 -7.61 37.53 -26.54
CA ALA A 6 -8.91 36.89 -26.72
C ALA A 6 -8.76 35.76 -27.75
N LEU A 7 -7.90 34.79 -27.44
CA LEU A 7 -7.71 33.64 -28.32
C LEU A 7 -7.25 32.40 -27.55
N ILE A 8 -8.14 31.75 -26.80
CA ILE A 8 -7.92 30.35 -26.37
C ILE A 8 -9.26 29.60 -26.37
N ASP A 9 -9.86 29.42 -27.56
CA ASP A 9 -10.70 28.24 -27.80
C ASP A 9 -9.75 27.05 -27.93
N THR A 10 -9.59 26.31 -26.82
CA THR A 10 -8.82 25.06 -26.79
C THR A 10 -9.78 23.87 -26.82
N GLU A 11 -10.51 23.73 -27.92
CA GLU A 11 -11.05 22.42 -28.29
C GLU A 11 -9.90 21.57 -28.86
N LYS A 12 -9.09 21.00 -27.97
CA LYS A 12 -8.22 19.88 -28.33
C LYS A 12 -9.11 18.65 -28.47
N GLU A 13 -9.34 18.23 -29.71
CA GLU A 13 -9.87 16.91 -30.01
C GLU A 13 -9.06 15.84 -29.24
N PRO A 14 -9.71 14.79 -28.70
CA PRO A 14 -8.99 13.71 -28.05
C PRO A 14 -8.17 12.97 -29.12
N VAL A 15 -6.85 13.16 -29.06
CA VAL A 15 -5.89 12.39 -29.86
C VAL A 15 -6.09 10.92 -29.50
N ALA A 16 -6.59 10.13 -30.47
CA ALA A 16 -6.70 8.69 -30.32
C ALA A 16 -5.32 8.12 -29.94
N PRO A 17 -5.24 7.19 -28.96
CA PRO A 17 -3.97 6.56 -28.63
C PRO A 17 -3.48 5.83 -29.87
N GLY A 18 -2.35 6.27 -30.41
CA GLY A 18 -1.66 5.56 -31.49
C GLY A 18 -1.35 4.12 -31.04
N PRO A 19 -1.21 3.18 -31.98
CA PRO A 19 -0.87 1.79 -31.64
C PRO A 19 0.42 1.79 -30.82
N GLN A 20 0.35 1.25 -29.61
CA GLN A 20 1.55 1.07 -28.80
C GLN A 20 2.52 0.17 -29.57
N PRO A 21 3.83 0.49 -29.57
CA PRO A 21 4.81 -0.41 -30.16
C PRO A 21 4.69 -1.76 -29.44
N SER A 22 4.32 -2.80 -30.17
CA SER A 22 4.32 -4.17 -29.67
C SER A 22 5.75 -4.48 -29.27
N THR A 23 5.99 -4.57 -27.96
CA THR A 23 7.25 -5.13 -27.46
C THR A 23 7.30 -6.56 -28.02
N PRO A 24 8.39 -6.96 -28.70
CA PRO A 24 8.50 -8.34 -29.15
C PRO A 24 8.33 -9.28 -27.94
N PRO A 25 7.71 -10.46 -28.12
CA PRO A 25 7.63 -11.44 -27.05
C PRO A 25 9.05 -11.75 -26.56
N ASP A 26 9.21 -11.83 -25.24
CA ASP A 26 10.44 -12.21 -24.55
C ASP A 26 10.67 -13.72 -24.80
N GLU A 27 10.96 -14.09 -26.05
CA GLU A 27 11.40 -15.43 -26.44
C GLU A 27 12.87 -15.56 -26.01
N PHE A 28 13.09 -15.61 -24.70
CA PHE A 28 14.26 -16.30 -24.18
C PHE A 28 14.00 -17.78 -24.41
N ASP A 29 14.52 -18.30 -25.51
CA ASP A 29 14.64 -19.73 -25.72
C ASP A 29 15.48 -20.32 -24.59
N ASP A 30 14.82 -20.85 -23.56
CA ASP A 30 15.42 -21.54 -22.41
C ASP A 30 16.13 -22.86 -22.80
N GLU A 31 16.25 -23.17 -24.09
CA GLU A 31 16.92 -24.38 -24.58
C GLU A 31 18.43 -24.22 -24.83
N GLY A 32 18.98 -23.03 -24.57
CA GLY A 32 20.41 -22.73 -24.81
C GLY A 32 21.16 -22.12 -23.64
N LEU A 33 20.54 -21.95 -22.47
CA LEU A 33 21.19 -21.28 -21.34
C LEU A 33 22.25 -22.22 -20.73
N VAL A 34 23.45 -22.21 -21.31
CA VAL A 34 24.66 -22.72 -20.68
C VAL A 34 24.72 -22.04 -19.33
N SER A 35 24.41 -22.79 -18.27
CA SER A 35 24.46 -22.31 -16.90
C SER A 35 25.90 -21.88 -16.61
N PHE A 36 26.19 -20.60 -16.80
CA PHE A 36 27.50 -20.01 -16.55
C PHE A 36 27.76 -20.06 -15.06
N TYR A 37 28.49 -21.09 -14.61
CA TYR A 37 28.91 -21.19 -13.23
C TYR A 37 29.83 -20.01 -12.91
N THR A 38 29.39 -19.16 -11.99
CA THR A 38 30.18 -18.02 -11.51
C THR A 38 30.98 -18.47 -10.28
N PRO A 39 32.32 -18.42 -10.33
CA PRO A 39 33.17 -18.81 -9.21
C PRO A 39 32.86 -17.98 -7.97
N ARG A 40 32.64 -18.65 -6.82
CA ARG A 40 32.38 -17.97 -5.55
C ARG A 40 33.61 -17.88 -4.67
N LYS A 41 34.61 -18.73 -4.93
CA LYS A 41 35.89 -18.77 -4.22
C LYS A 41 37.03 -18.83 -5.23
N GLY A 42 38.21 -18.34 -4.85
CA GLY A 42 39.40 -18.47 -5.69
C GLY A 42 39.73 -19.93 -6.03
N ARG A 43 39.39 -20.86 -5.13
CA ARG A 43 39.55 -22.30 -5.35
C ARG A 43 38.73 -22.81 -6.55
N ASP A 44 37.50 -22.31 -6.71
CA ASP A 44 36.62 -22.74 -7.81
C ASP A 44 37.24 -22.39 -9.18
N ILE A 45 37.93 -21.25 -9.28
CA ILE A 45 38.67 -20.83 -10.50
C ILE A 45 39.82 -21.80 -10.79
N LEU A 46 40.51 -22.26 -9.75
CA LEU A 46 41.65 -23.17 -9.90
C LEU A 46 41.21 -24.56 -10.31
N ASP A 47 40.13 -25.06 -9.72
CA ASP A 47 39.59 -26.38 -10.00
C ASP A 47 39.01 -26.43 -11.44
N GLN A 48 38.40 -25.34 -11.93
CA GLN A 48 37.94 -25.24 -13.33
C GLN A 48 39.07 -25.21 -14.37
N LEU A 49 40.28 -24.80 -13.98
CA LEU A 49 41.42 -24.59 -14.88
C LEU A 49 42.59 -25.53 -14.55
N GLU A 50 42.31 -26.67 -13.90
CA GLU A 50 43.34 -27.62 -13.47
C GLU A 50 44.09 -28.22 -14.67
N GLU A 51 43.35 -28.56 -15.74
CA GLU A 51 43.88 -29.12 -16.99
C GLU A 51 44.43 -28.06 -17.97
N ALA A 52 44.32 -26.78 -17.62
CA ALA A 52 44.73 -25.69 -18.49
C ALA A 52 46.26 -25.64 -18.73
N GLN A 53 46.70 -24.92 -19.75
CA GLN A 53 48.13 -24.74 -20.03
C GLN A 53 48.83 -23.97 -18.89
N ARG A 54 50.15 -24.12 -18.76
CA ARG A 54 50.94 -23.49 -17.68
C ARG A 54 50.70 -21.98 -17.56
N GLN A 55 50.62 -21.27 -18.69
CA GLN A 55 50.39 -19.82 -18.70
C GLN A 55 48.99 -19.47 -18.17
N GLN A 56 47.96 -20.22 -18.59
CA GLN A 56 46.58 -20.06 -18.13
C GLN A 56 46.47 -20.33 -16.62
N ARG A 57 47.15 -21.35 -16.10
CA ARG A 57 47.21 -21.62 -14.66
C ARG A 57 47.82 -20.49 -13.84
N VAL A 58 48.81 -19.78 -14.37
CA VAL A 58 49.39 -18.60 -13.68
C VAL A 58 48.38 -17.46 -13.62
N VAL A 59 47.66 -17.22 -14.71
CA VAL A 59 46.58 -16.22 -14.75
C VAL A 59 45.45 -16.61 -13.79
N ALA A 60 45.04 -17.87 -13.79
CA ALA A 60 44.02 -18.41 -12.90
C ALA A 60 44.38 -18.22 -11.42
N ARG A 61 45.65 -18.46 -11.04
CA ARG A 61 46.14 -18.19 -9.67
C ARG A 61 46.08 -16.72 -9.28
N LYS A 62 46.40 -15.81 -10.22
CA LYS A 62 46.28 -14.36 -9.97
C LYS A 62 44.82 -13.95 -9.82
N ALA A 63 43.94 -14.46 -10.68
CA ALA A 63 42.51 -14.21 -10.63
C ALA A 63 41.89 -14.77 -9.34
N ALA A 64 42.24 -16.00 -8.95
CA ALA A 64 41.83 -16.60 -7.68
C ALA A 64 42.21 -15.75 -6.47
N LYS A 65 43.48 -15.31 -6.41
CA LYS A 65 43.95 -14.44 -5.34
C LYS A 65 43.22 -13.09 -5.32
N ALA A 66 42.99 -12.49 -6.49
CA ALA A 66 42.28 -11.22 -6.59
C ALA A 66 40.82 -11.35 -6.15
N LEU A 67 40.14 -12.46 -6.51
CA LEU A 67 38.79 -12.77 -6.08
C LEU A 67 38.74 -12.91 -4.54
N ASP A 68 39.64 -13.71 -3.97
CA ASP A 68 39.68 -13.93 -2.52
C ASP A 68 39.94 -12.61 -1.77
N GLN A 69 40.84 -11.77 -2.29
CA GLN A 69 41.09 -10.44 -1.73
C GLN A 69 39.83 -9.57 -1.78
N ALA A 70 39.17 -9.47 -2.93
CA ALA A 70 37.94 -8.69 -3.08
C ALA A 70 36.82 -9.19 -2.16
N LEU A 71 36.71 -10.51 -1.95
CA LEU A 71 35.74 -11.09 -1.00
C LEU A 71 36.07 -10.69 0.44
N THR A 72 37.34 -10.70 0.84
CA THR A 72 37.74 -10.25 2.18
C THR A 72 37.50 -8.77 2.41
N GLU A 73 37.78 -7.92 1.42
CA GLU A 73 37.51 -6.49 1.48
C GLU A 73 36.02 -6.21 1.57
N ASN A 74 35.20 -6.90 0.76
CA ASN A 74 33.75 -6.78 0.80
C ASN A 74 33.19 -7.23 2.16
N ALA A 75 33.66 -8.36 2.70
CA ALA A 75 33.26 -8.80 4.04
C ALA A 75 33.62 -7.75 5.12
N ALA A 76 34.83 -7.18 5.07
CA ALA A 76 35.23 -6.11 5.99
C ALA A 76 34.33 -4.88 5.87
N LEU A 77 34.03 -4.42 4.65
CA LEU A 77 33.12 -3.29 4.41
C LEU A 77 31.70 -3.58 4.91
N CYS A 78 31.16 -4.78 4.65
CA CYS A 78 29.85 -5.18 5.17
C CYS A 78 29.81 -5.13 6.70
N THR A 79 30.87 -5.58 7.39
CA THR A 79 30.93 -5.48 8.85
C THR A 79 30.97 -4.03 9.34
N GLN A 80 31.70 -3.16 8.65
CA GLN A 80 31.77 -1.74 8.98
C GLN A 80 30.43 -1.04 8.76
N VAL A 81 29.73 -1.32 7.65
CA VAL A 81 28.37 -0.82 7.39
C VAL A 81 27.39 -1.31 8.46
N ALA A 82 27.48 -2.59 8.84
CA ALA A 82 26.65 -3.14 9.90
C ALA A 82 26.94 -2.49 11.27
N GLN A 83 28.20 -2.11 11.54
CA GLN A 83 28.55 -1.38 12.75
C GLN A 83 28.01 0.06 12.71
N LEU A 84 28.31 0.81 11.66
CA LEU A 84 27.86 2.19 11.50
C LEU A 84 26.34 2.32 11.53
N SER A 85 25.62 1.36 10.94
CA SER A 85 24.15 1.33 11.00
C SER A 85 23.61 1.06 12.41
N ARG A 86 24.32 0.29 13.24
CA ARG A 86 23.97 0.14 14.66
C ARG A 86 24.25 1.42 15.43
N ASP A 87 25.38 2.06 15.16
CA ASP A 87 25.74 3.33 15.81
C ASP A 87 24.72 4.41 15.47
N LEU A 88 24.33 4.54 14.19
CA LEU A 88 23.28 5.47 13.76
C LEU A 88 21.95 5.20 14.47
N LYS A 89 21.55 3.94 14.63
CA LYS A 89 20.34 3.59 15.41
C LYS A 89 20.47 3.92 16.89
N ALA A 90 21.67 3.80 17.46
CA ALA A 90 21.92 4.19 18.85
C ALA A 90 21.87 5.70 19.05
N PHE A 91 22.30 6.48 18.05
CA PHE A 91 22.24 7.93 18.03
C PHE A 91 20.92 8.50 17.51
N GLU A 92 20.03 7.66 16.97
CA GLU A 92 18.72 8.09 16.53
C GLU A 92 17.96 8.63 17.75
N PRO A 93 17.56 9.92 17.73
CA PRO A 93 16.93 10.54 18.87
C PRO A 93 15.65 9.78 19.17
N HIS A 94 15.60 9.12 20.32
CA HIS A 94 14.37 8.53 20.81
C HIS A 94 13.33 9.64 20.85
N THR A 95 12.32 9.54 19.99
CA THR A 95 11.28 10.56 19.89
C THR A 95 10.74 10.79 21.30
N ARG A 96 10.97 12.00 21.84
CA ARG A 96 10.50 12.34 23.18
C ARG A 96 9.00 12.09 23.20
N LYS A 97 8.51 11.41 24.25
CA LYS A 97 7.08 11.22 24.45
C LYS A 97 6.39 12.58 24.25
N LYS A 98 5.56 12.69 23.21
CA LYS A 98 4.77 13.90 22.99
C LYS A 98 3.94 14.13 24.26
N VAL A 99 4.12 15.29 24.87
CA VAL A 99 3.24 15.73 25.95
C VAL A 99 1.84 15.86 25.33
N LYS A 100 0.81 15.37 26.03
CA LYS A 100 -0.57 15.51 25.57
C LYS A 100 -0.94 16.98 25.65
N GLU A 101 -0.82 17.68 24.52
CA GLU A 101 -1.28 19.06 24.39
C GLU A 101 -2.80 19.08 24.52
N SER A 102 -3.32 20.07 25.27
CA SER A 102 -4.77 20.24 25.37
C SER A 102 -5.29 20.74 24.01
N PRO A 103 -6.42 20.24 23.51
CA PRO A 103 -6.96 20.66 22.22
C PRO A 103 -7.38 22.14 22.19
N ASN A 104 -7.45 22.79 23.35
CA ASN A 104 -7.76 24.22 23.45
C ASN A 104 -6.51 25.10 23.32
N ASP A 105 -5.31 24.54 23.50
CA ASP A 105 -4.04 25.28 23.42
C ASP A 105 -3.38 25.16 22.03
N VAL A 106 -3.94 24.34 21.14
CA VAL A 106 -3.40 24.08 19.80
C VAL A 106 -4.28 24.76 18.76
N PHE A 107 -3.69 25.68 17.99
CA PHE A 107 -4.37 26.26 16.84
C PHE A 107 -4.63 25.16 15.79
N PRO A 108 -5.86 25.06 15.24
CA PRO A 108 -6.18 24.09 14.20
C PRO A 108 -5.33 24.35 12.95
N ARG A 109 -4.89 23.28 12.28
CA ARG A 109 -4.14 23.42 11.03
C ARG A 109 -5.07 23.88 9.92
N ILE A 110 -4.49 24.48 8.88
CA ILE A 110 -5.24 24.99 7.73
C ILE A 110 -6.10 23.87 7.09
N GLU A 111 -5.57 22.65 7.03
CA GLU A 111 -6.28 21.47 6.53
C GLU A 111 -7.52 21.14 7.35
N ASP A 112 -7.43 21.20 8.69
CA ASP A 112 -8.55 20.95 9.60
C ASP A 112 -9.65 22.03 9.44
N ILE A 113 -9.25 23.27 9.22
CA ILE A 113 -10.17 24.40 8.98
C ILE A 113 -10.91 24.19 7.66
N ILE A 114 -10.21 23.76 6.60
CA ILE A 114 -10.82 23.46 5.29
C ILE A 114 -11.77 22.26 5.41
N ALA A 115 -11.36 21.20 6.10
CA ALA A 115 -12.20 20.03 6.32
C ALA A 115 -13.48 20.38 7.11
N ALA A 116 -13.37 21.20 8.16
CA ALA A 116 -14.53 21.65 8.93
C ALA A 116 -15.46 22.55 8.09
N LYS A 117 -14.90 23.42 7.25
CA LYS A 117 -15.68 24.23 6.30
C LYS A 117 -16.47 23.34 5.33
N ASN A 118 -15.83 22.32 4.78
CA ASN A 118 -16.47 21.40 3.84
C ASN A 118 -17.56 20.56 4.54
N ALA A 119 -17.29 20.05 5.73
CA ALA A 119 -18.25 19.28 6.52
C ALA A 119 -19.47 20.13 6.96
N SER A 120 -19.29 21.42 7.21
CA SER A 120 -20.38 22.36 7.51
C SER A 120 -21.28 22.63 6.31
N GLN A 121 -20.74 22.52 5.09
CA GLN A 121 -21.49 22.69 3.85
C GLN A 121 -22.23 21.42 3.40
N GLU A 122 -21.93 20.26 3.99
CA GLU A 122 -22.64 19.03 3.66
C GLU A 122 -24.08 19.03 4.23
N PRO A 123 -25.09 18.70 3.42
CA PRO A 123 -26.46 18.61 3.92
C PRO A 123 -26.59 17.49 4.96
N PRO A 124 -27.41 17.68 6.01
CA PRO A 124 -27.55 16.68 7.07
C PRO A 124 -28.00 15.34 6.48
N LYS A 125 -27.28 14.26 6.83
CA LYS A 125 -27.61 12.90 6.40
C LYS A 125 -29.05 12.59 6.82
N LYS A 126 -29.93 12.40 5.83
CA LYS A 126 -31.33 12.01 6.07
C LYS A 126 -31.35 10.69 6.82
N ARG A 127 -31.76 10.71 8.09
CA ARG A 127 -31.99 9.49 8.87
C ARG A 127 -33.08 8.69 8.17
N ARG A 128 -32.72 7.50 7.69
CA ARG A 128 -33.67 6.57 7.07
C ARG A 128 -34.61 6.10 8.19
N ALA A 129 -35.85 6.60 8.19
CA ALA A 129 -36.86 6.12 9.12
C ALA A 129 -37.16 4.66 8.77
N THR A 130 -36.75 3.74 9.63
CA THR A 130 -37.18 2.34 9.58
C THR A 130 -38.67 2.31 9.92
N ARG A 131 -39.52 2.23 8.89
CA ARG A 131 -40.92 1.84 9.07
C ARG A 131 -40.91 0.37 9.50
N ALA A 132 -41.18 0.11 10.77
CA ALA A 132 -41.46 -1.25 11.23
C ALA A 132 -42.77 -1.70 10.56
N ASN A 133 -42.72 -2.77 9.78
CA ASN A 133 -43.93 -3.46 9.33
C ASN A 133 -44.55 -4.09 10.59
N VAL A 134 -45.60 -3.47 11.10
CA VAL A 134 -46.46 -4.10 12.11
C VAL A 134 -47.30 -5.12 11.36
N ASP A 135 -47.12 -6.41 11.67
CA ASP A 135 -47.87 -7.49 11.04
C ASP A 135 -49.37 -7.31 11.29
N ALA A 136 -50.15 -7.26 10.21
CA ALA A 136 -51.60 -7.03 10.25
C ALA A 136 -52.34 -8.10 11.07
N THR A 137 -51.75 -9.28 11.24
CA THR A 137 -52.28 -10.37 12.07
C THR A 137 -52.28 -10.04 13.56
N VAL A 138 -51.28 -9.30 14.05
CA VAL A 138 -51.19 -8.90 15.46
C VAL A 138 -52.26 -7.86 15.79
N VAL A 139 -52.53 -6.96 14.86
CA VAL A 139 -53.60 -5.96 15.00
C VAL A 139 -54.97 -6.63 15.02
N GLN A 140 -55.21 -7.59 14.12
CA GLN A 140 -56.47 -8.33 14.07
C GLN A 140 -56.71 -9.19 15.32
N GLN A 141 -55.66 -9.81 15.88
CA GLN A 141 -55.77 -10.56 17.14
C GLN A 141 -56.14 -9.65 18.32
N ALA A 142 -55.48 -8.49 18.43
CA ALA A 142 -55.79 -7.52 19.48
C ALA A 142 -57.23 -6.96 19.37
N GLU A 143 -57.72 -6.74 18.15
CA GLU A 143 -59.10 -6.31 17.91
C GLU A 143 -60.12 -7.38 18.35
N GLN A 144 -59.86 -8.65 18.06
CA GLN A 144 -60.73 -9.75 18.48
C GLN A 144 -60.76 -9.93 20.00
N GLU A 145 -59.62 -9.81 20.67
CA GLU A 145 -59.54 -9.86 22.14
C GLU A 145 -60.33 -8.72 22.79
N LEU A 146 -60.27 -7.51 22.22
CA LEU A 146 -61.05 -6.37 22.69
C LEU A 146 -62.56 -6.57 22.53
N ILE A 147 -63.01 -7.07 21.38
CA ILE A 147 -64.43 -7.33 21.11
C ILE A 147 -64.96 -8.39 22.08
N HIS A 148 -64.26 -9.51 22.23
CA HIS A 148 -64.64 -10.56 23.16
C HIS A 148 -64.70 -10.05 24.62
N GLY A 149 -63.72 -9.24 25.04
CA GLY A 149 -63.72 -8.65 26.38
C GLY A 149 -64.95 -7.77 26.65
N LEU A 150 -65.40 -7.01 25.66
CA LEU A 150 -66.59 -6.16 25.77
C LEU A 150 -67.90 -6.96 25.78
N GLU A 151 -67.97 -8.05 25.02
CA GLU A 151 -69.15 -8.94 25.03
C GLU A 151 -69.32 -9.63 26.40
N VAL A 152 -68.23 -10.11 27.01
CA VAL A 152 -68.26 -10.70 28.36
C VAL A 152 -68.73 -9.70 29.42
N ILE A 153 -68.28 -8.43 29.33
CA ILE A 153 -68.73 -7.39 30.26
C ILE A 153 -70.22 -7.10 30.07
N ARG A 154 -70.69 -7.06 28.82
CA ARG A 154 -72.10 -6.83 28.50
C ARG A 154 -73.00 -7.95 29.01
N GLU A 155 -72.59 -9.21 28.84
CA GLU A 155 -73.32 -10.37 29.38
C GLU A 155 -73.37 -10.36 30.90
N ALA A 156 -72.33 -9.85 31.56
CA ALA A 156 -72.31 -9.68 33.02
C ALA A 156 -73.18 -8.52 33.54
N GLU A 157 -73.55 -7.56 32.68
CA GLU A 157 -74.44 -6.44 33.01
C GLU A 157 -75.92 -6.72 32.68
N GLU A 158 -76.21 -7.64 31.75
CA GLU A 158 -77.58 -7.99 31.34
C GLU A 158 -78.18 -9.23 32.07
N GLY A 159 -77.41 -9.91 32.94
CA GLY A 159 -77.84 -11.09 33.73
C GLY A 159 -77.97 -10.84 35.23
#